data_AF-A0A7W2AI18-F1
#
_entry.id   AF-A0A7W2AI18-F1
#
_cell.length_a   1.000
_cell.length_b   1.000
_cell.length_c   1.000
_cell.angle_alpha   90.00
_cell.angle_beta   90.00
_cell.angle_gamma   90.00
#
_symmetry.space_group_name_H-M   'P 1'
#
loop_
_entity.id
_entity.type
_entity.pdbx_description
1 polymer ?
#
loop_
_entity_poly.entity_id
_entity_poly.type
_entity_poly.pdbx_seq_one_letter_code
_entity_poly.pdbx_strand_id
1 'polypeptide(L)'
;MGQHSPGVYSLQTGEMEKYRQQIDSNPNVSKNAYFTAAGDDWGPFMSALWFGGLYLSQYGANDGMVNDWSADLPYGRHLFTSHADHDSIRTGSASFSQIDPVLRTAAASSVVTTAAKPATQDTDPAADQTYVHGGPLTTGKTEVQTVPVETGLAQAVFAVLTKGSDVNVSLVSPSGKVYKKGNPVYSSGIDQDFFKGATVQEFRVEKPESGNWQVRLSSSHDDAYLLTTMFSGGEAASFSVDLPRRWSRNALPMSVRFKHLEKWDLAALQAQVKVLTSADMKNKKTKGLQFSLKPTQGSALSGAFKGAEPGVYNFTIEVRGKTKQGSPFARTIIRSVYIGN
;
A
#
# COMPACT_ATOMS: atom_id res chain seq x y z
N MET A 1 -0.91 -16.31 4.45
CA MET A 1 -0.77 -15.68 3.13
C MET A 1 0.33 -14.63 3.24
N GLY A 2 1.22 -14.56 2.25
CA GLY A 2 2.45 -13.75 2.27
C GLY A 2 3.71 -14.62 2.40
N GLN A 3 4.63 -14.52 1.44
CA GLN A 3 5.92 -15.21 1.53
C GLN A 3 6.85 -14.45 2.48
N HIS A 4 7.25 -15.08 3.57
CA HIS A 4 8.34 -14.59 4.42
C HIS A 4 9.66 -15.16 3.91
N SER A 5 10.20 -14.55 2.86
CA SER A 5 11.47 -14.96 2.26
C SER A 5 12.52 -13.84 2.33
N PRO A 6 13.82 -14.16 2.21
CA PRO A 6 14.85 -13.13 2.04
C PRO A 6 14.57 -12.19 0.86
N GLY A 7 13.95 -12.69 -0.22
CA GLY A 7 13.58 -11.86 -1.37
C GLY A 7 12.51 -10.82 -1.04
N VAL A 8 11.44 -11.21 -0.33
CA VAL A 8 10.41 -10.24 0.11
C VAL A 8 10.96 -9.28 1.17
N TYR A 9 11.91 -9.74 2.00
CA TYR A 9 12.61 -8.86 2.94
C TYR A 9 13.39 -7.76 2.22
N SER A 10 14.15 -8.08 1.17
CA SER A 10 14.95 -7.10 0.43
C SER A 10 14.13 -6.04 -0.30
N LEU A 11 12.87 -6.34 -0.61
CA LEU A 11 11.97 -5.43 -1.33
C LEU A 11 11.21 -4.46 -0.41
N GLN A 12 11.40 -4.54 0.91
CA GLN A 12 10.82 -3.55 1.82
C GLN A 12 11.42 -2.17 1.55
N THR A 13 10.58 -1.14 1.45
CA THR A 13 11.00 0.24 1.10
C THR A 13 12.12 0.78 1.99
N GLY A 14 12.18 0.40 3.28
CA GLY A 14 13.27 0.76 4.18
C GLY A 14 14.61 0.09 3.82
N GLU A 15 14.59 -1.20 3.45
CA GLU A 15 15.82 -1.88 2.96
C GLU A 15 16.25 -1.34 1.60
N MET A 16 15.30 -1.08 0.70
CA MET A 16 15.59 -0.45 -0.58
C MET A 16 16.24 0.92 -0.37
N GLU A 17 15.71 1.76 0.52
CA GLU A 17 16.30 3.06 0.85
C GLU A 17 17.75 2.95 1.36
N LYS A 18 18.00 2.00 2.28
CA LYS A 18 19.35 1.70 2.76
C LYS A 18 20.27 1.23 1.63
N TYR A 19 19.79 0.37 0.75
CA TYR A 19 20.56 -0.13 -0.40
C TYR A 19 20.90 1.01 -1.36
N ARG A 20 19.92 1.87 -1.71
CA ARG A 20 20.12 3.05 -2.55
C ARG A 20 21.18 3.98 -1.96
N GLN A 21 21.19 4.22 -0.65
CA GLN A 21 22.25 5.04 -0.03
C GLN A 21 23.66 4.51 -0.30
N GLN A 22 23.86 3.19 -0.24
CA GLN A 22 25.17 2.56 -0.42
C GLN A 22 25.60 2.53 -1.89
N ILE A 23 24.64 2.31 -2.80
CA ILE A 23 24.93 2.14 -4.23
C ILE A 23 24.96 3.49 -4.97
N ASP A 24 24.05 4.40 -4.66
CA ASP A 24 23.93 5.69 -5.35
C ASP A 24 25.11 6.61 -5.05
N SER A 25 25.69 6.47 -3.85
CA SER A 25 26.89 7.20 -3.44
C SER A 25 28.19 6.51 -3.87
N ASN A 26 28.11 5.34 -4.52
CA ASN A 26 29.29 4.60 -4.92
C ASN A 26 30.05 5.35 -6.03
N PRO A 27 31.37 5.59 -5.90
CA PRO A 27 32.16 6.29 -6.93
C PRO A 27 32.11 5.63 -8.31
N ASN A 28 31.79 4.33 -8.37
CA ASN A 28 31.69 3.58 -9.62
C ASN A 28 30.30 3.62 -10.24
N VAL A 29 29.31 4.30 -9.64
CA VAL A 29 27.95 4.36 -10.18
C VAL A 29 27.95 4.94 -11.60
N SER A 30 28.78 5.94 -11.89
CA SER A 30 28.88 6.54 -13.22
C SER A 30 29.67 5.70 -14.25
N LYS A 31 30.25 4.55 -13.85
CA LYS A 31 31.01 3.69 -14.77
C LYS A 31 30.12 2.81 -15.64
N ASN A 32 28.83 2.70 -15.33
CA ASN A 32 27.86 1.94 -16.09
C ASN A 32 26.75 2.86 -16.59
N ALA A 33 26.22 2.58 -17.77
CA ALA A 33 24.96 3.14 -18.20
C ALA A 33 23.81 2.31 -17.61
N TYR A 34 22.84 2.99 -17.00
CA TYR A 34 21.64 2.35 -16.49
C TYR A 34 20.45 2.76 -17.35
N PHE A 35 19.62 1.78 -17.66
CA PHE A 35 18.37 1.99 -18.38
C PHE A 35 17.24 1.39 -17.56
N THR A 36 16.15 2.12 -17.44
CA THR A 36 14.94 1.71 -16.70
C THR A 36 13.74 1.66 -17.64
N ALA A 37 12.77 0.84 -17.31
CA ALA A 37 11.47 0.76 -17.97
C ALA A 37 10.41 0.41 -16.93
N ALA A 38 9.16 0.81 -17.17
CA ALA A 38 8.06 0.64 -16.22
C ALA A 38 6.79 0.12 -16.90
N GLY A 39 5.94 -0.53 -16.10
CA GLY A 39 4.60 -0.97 -16.48
C GLY A 39 3.53 -0.11 -15.79
N ASP A 40 2.34 -0.03 -16.39
CA ASP A 40 1.18 0.66 -15.81
C ASP A 40 -0.14 -0.15 -15.81
N ASP A 41 -0.07 -1.44 -16.16
CA ASP A 41 -1.21 -2.36 -16.12
C ASP A 41 -1.20 -3.23 -14.86
N TRP A 42 -2.38 -3.54 -14.29
CA TRP A 42 -2.47 -4.32 -13.05
C TRP A 42 -2.69 -5.81 -13.29
N GLY A 43 -2.56 -6.27 -14.54
CA GLY A 43 -2.80 -7.64 -14.93
C GLY A 43 -4.28 -8.03 -14.89
N PRO A 44 -4.58 -9.33 -15.04
CA PRO A 44 -5.95 -9.82 -15.12
C PRO A 44 -6.79 -9.44 -13.90
N PHE A 45 -8.02 -9.00 -14.15
CA PHE A 45 -8.99 -8.66 -13.09
C PHE A 45 -9.09 -9.78 -12.04
N MET A 46 -9.02 -9.43 -10.76
CA MET A 46 -9.07 -10.34 -9.60
C MET A 46 -7.88 -11.30 -9.45
N SER A 47 -6.76 -11.03 -10.13
CA SER A 47 -5.45 -11.59 -9.79
C SER A 47 -4.82 -10.88 -8.59
N ALA A 48 -3.72 -11.40 -8.07
CA ALA A 48 -2.93 -10.71 -7.06
C ALA A 48 -2.23 -9.46 -7.60
N LEU A 49 -1.85 -9.42 -8.88
CA LEU A 49 -1.38 -8.17 -9.51
C LEU A 49 -2.50 -7.13 -9.51
N TRP A 50 -3.74 -7.53 -9.80
CA TRP A 50 -4.87 -6.62 -9.79
C TRP A 50 -5.14 -6.08 -8.39
N PHE A 51 -5.11 -6.96 -7.38
CA PHE A 51 -5.28 -6.58 -5.97
C PHE A 51 -4.12 -5.71 -5.45
N GLY A 52 -2.89 -6.00 -5.89
CA GLY A 52 -1.71 -5.19 -5.59
C GLY A 52 -1.79 -3.82 -6.24
N GLY A 53 -2.18 -3.75 -7.51
CA GLY A 53 -2.32 -2.50 -8.24
C GLY A 53 -3.46 -1.64 -7.74
N LEU A 54 -4.56 -2.28 -7.31
CA LEU A 54 -5.63 -1.66 -6.54
C LEU A 54 -5.06 -0.96 -5.30
N TYR A 55 -4.30 -1.67 -4.45
CA TYR A 55 -3.64 -1.06 -3.28
C TYR A 55 -2.64 0.05 -3.63
N LEU A 56 -1.84 -0.12 -4.69
CA LEU A 56 -0.78 0.81 -5.08
C LEU A 56 -1.26 2.04 -5.84
N SER A 57 -2.47 2.01 -6.40
CA SER A 57 -3.04 3.09 -7.21
C SER A 57 -3.14 4.42 -6.49
N GLN A 58 -3.24 4.38 -5.16
CA GLN A 58 -3.22 5.58 -4.32
C GLN A 58 -1.86 6.32 -4.32
N TYR A 59 -0.79 5.63 -4.73
CA TYR A 59 0.57 6.18 -4.86
C TYR A 59 0.92 6.52 -6.32
N GLY A 60 -0.03 6.39 -7.26
CA GLY A 60 0.15 6.66 -8.69
C GLY A 60 0.03 5.42 -9.58
N ALA A 61 0.36 5.59 -10.87
CA ALA A 61 0.44 4.51 -11.84
C ALA A 61 1.39 3.40 -11.35
N ASN A 62 1.07 2.15 -11.66
CA ASN A 62 1.80 0.98 -11.19
C ASN A 62 1.48 -0.25 -12.05
N ASP A 63 2.34 -1.26 -11.99
CA ASP A 63 2.25 -2.50 -12.77
C ASP A 63 1.61 -3.68 -12.00
N GLY A 64 0.89 -3.39 -10.91
CA GLY A 64 0.39 -4.39 -9.97
C GLY A 64 1.32 -4.71 -8.80
N MET A 65 2.61 -4.32 -8.85
CA MET A 65 3.58 -4.54 -7.76
C MET A 65 4.46 -3.33 -7.44
N VAL A 66 4.79 -2.52 -8.44
CA VAL A 66 5.74 -1.41 -8.36
C VAL A 66 5.09 -0.17 -8.97
N ASN A 67 5.13 0.94 -8.24
CA ASN A 67 4.73 2.23 -8.82
C ASN A 67 5.74 2.69 -9.87
N ASP A 68 5.27 3.30 -10.95
CA ASP A 68 6.10 3.80 -12.07
C ASP A 68 7.27 4.68 -11.58
N TRP A 69 6.99 5.64 -10.69
CA TRP A 69 8.01 6.51 -10.10
C TRP A 69 9.09 5.75 -9.32
N SER A 70 8.77 4.56 -8.79
CA SER A 70 9.73 3.73 -8.05
C SER A 70 10.55 2.81 -8.95
N ALA A 71 10.18 2.66 -10.23
CA ALA A 71 10.95 1.93 -11.22
C ALA A 71 12.03 2.80 -11.88
N ASP A 72 11.96 4.13 -11.72
CA ASP A 72 12.93 5.05 -12.27
C ASP A 72 14.21 5.16 -11.44
N LEU A 73 15.31 5.44 -12.13
CA LEU A 73 16.63 5.63 -11.56
C LEU A 73 17.10 7.05 -11.87
N PRO A 74 17.26 7.95 -10.88
CA PRO A 74 17.50 9.39 -11.12
C PRO A 74 18.75 9.73 -11.97
N TYR A 75 19.73 8.83 -12.02
CA TYR A 75 20.96 8.96 -12.81
C TYR A 75 21.06 7.93 -13.96
N GLY A 76 19.97 7.21 -14.23
CA GLY A 76 19.82 6.36 -15.41
C GLY A 76 19.05 7.07 -16.52
N ARG A 77 18.76 6.32 -17.59
CA ARG A 77 17.88 6.75 -18.66
C ARG A 77 16.62 5.87 -18.65
N HIS A 78 15.50 6.47 -18.29
CA HIS A 78 14.20 5.85 -18.51
C HIS A 78 13.91 5.72 -20.00
N LEU A 79 13.58 4.50 -20.44
CA LEU A 79 13.33 4.18 -21.84
C LEU A 79 11.86 4.33 -22.20
N PHE A 80 10.97 3.74 -21.40
CA PHE A 80 9.54 3.76 -21.63
C PHE A 80 8.75 3.30 -20.40
N THR A 81 7.51 3.79 -20.31
CA THR A 81 6.43 3.19 -19.54
C THR A 81 5.45 2.57 -20.54
N SER A 82 5.05 1.32 -20.32
CA SER A 82 4.16 0.58 -21.23
C SER A 82 2.95 0.02 -20.50
N HIS A 83 1.89 -0.23 -21.25
CA HIS A 83 0.70 -0.93 -20.77
C HIS A 83 0.94 -2.43 -20.67
N ALA A 84 1.78 -2.78 -19.70
CA ALA A 84 2.18 -4.12 -19.34
C ALA A 84 2.18 -4.24 -17.82
N ASP A 85 1.77 -5.40 -17.33
CA ASP A 85 1.83 -5.75 -15.92
C ASP A 85 3.25 -6.19 -15.51
N HIS A 86 3.46 -6.38 -14.21
CA HIS A 86 4.75 -6.72 -13.64
C HIS A 86 5.40 -7.98 -14.27
N ASP A 87 4.59 -8.94 -14.72
CA ASP A 87 5.06 -10.20 -15.28
C ASP A 87 5.28 -10.15 -16.80
N SER A 88 4.45 -9.40 -17.52
CA SER A 88 4.50 -9.29 -18.97
C SER A 88 5.58 -8.32 -19.45
N ILE A 89 5.93 -7.30 -18.66
CA ILE A 89 6.95 -6.31 -19.06
C ILE A 89 8.33 -6.93 -19.28
N ARG A 90 8.68 -8.00 -18.58
CA ARG A 90 9.96 -8.72 -18.80
C ARG A 90 9.98 -9.61 -20.05
N THR A 91 8.87 -9.72 -20.79
CA THR A 91 8.79 -10.56 -21.99
C THR A 91 9.30 -9.84 -23.23
N GLY A 92 9.91 -10.59 -24.16
CA GLY A 92 10.40 -10.02 -25.41
C GLY A 92 9.27 -9.42 -26.27
N SER A 93 8.09 -10.02 -26.23
CA SER A 93 6.89 -9.50 -26.91
C SER A 93 6.43 -8.13 -26.41
N ALA A 94 6.65 -7.82 -25.13
CA ALA A 94 6.30 -6.52 -24.56
C ALA A 94 7.42 -5.49 -24.74
N SER A 95 8.69 -5.90 -24.58
CA SER A 95 9.79 -4.94 -24.38
C SER A 95 10.83 -4.90 -25.50
N PHE A 96 10.98 -5.95 -26.31
CA PHE A 96 12.14 -6.04 -27.22
C PHE A 96 12.13 -4.95 -28.29
N SER A 97 10.97 -4.61 -28.86
CA SER A 97 10.84 -3.53 -29.85
C SER A 97 11.24 -2.15 -29.31
N GLN A 98 11.09 -1.92 -28.00
CA GLN A 98 11.45 -0.67 -27.35
C GLN A 98 12.93 -0.61 -26.96
N ILE A 99 13.53 -1.77 -26.66
CA ILE A 99 14.94 -1.88 -26.23
C ILE A 99 15.90 -2.03 -27.42
N ASP A 100 15.48 -2.70 -28.49
CA ASP A 100 16.29 -3.00 -29.68
C ASP A 100 16.97 -1.75 -30.31
N PRO A 101 16.30 -0.59 -30.45
CA PRO A 101 16.95 0.62 -30.97
C PRO A 101 18.14 1.08 -30.12
N VAL A 102 18.02 0.96 -28.79
CA VAL A 102 19.09 1.35 -27.85
C VAL A 102 20.25 0.36 -27.93
N LEU A 103 19.97 -0.94 -28.02
CA LEU A 103 21.02 -1.97 -28.15
C LEU A 103 21.80 -1.84 -29.47
N ARG A 104 21.12 -1.50 -30.57
CA ARG A 104 21.76 -1.31 -31.88
C ARG A 104 22.56 -0.01 -31.96
N THR A 105 22.11 1.04 -31.27
CA THR A 105 22.79 2.35 -31.27
C THR A 105 23.93 2.41 -30.24
N ALA A 106 23.86 1.64 -29.16
CA ALA A 106 24.90 1.58 -28.12
C ALA A 106 26.26 1.04 -28.61
N ALA A 107 26.35 0.52 -29.83
CA ALA A 107 27.61 0.23 -30.51
C ALA A 107 28.40 1.50 -30.93
N ALA A 108 27.79 2.69 -30.89
CA ALA A 108 28.44 3.94 -31.25
C ALA A 108 27.82 5.14 -30.50
N SER A 109 28.24 5.39 -29.27
CA SER A 109 28.38 6.74 -28.69
C SER A 109 28.74 6.70 -27.20
N SER A 110 29.79 7.46 -26.86
CA SER A 110 30.20 7.82 -25.51
C SER A 110 29.03 8.41 -24.73
N VAL A 111 28.69 7.79 -23.60
CA VAL A 111 27.61 8.24 -22.72
C VAL A 111 28.00 9.56 -22.06
N VAL A 112 27.30 10.64 -22.40
CA VAL A 112 27.40 11.93 -21.71
C VAL A 112 26.89 11.75 -20.29
N THR A 113 27.80 11.96 -19.34
CA THR A 113 27.55 11.92 -17.90
C THR A 113 26.86 13.21 -17.48
N THR A 114 25.55 13.18 -17.29
CA THR A 114 24.87 14.19 -16.47
C THR A 114 25.13 13.87 -15.01
N ALA A 115 25.68 14.85 -14.27
CA ALA A 115 25.91 14.75 -12.83
C ALA A 115 24.63 14.32 -12.11
N ALA A 116 24.77 13.39 -11.17
CA ALA A 116 23.67 12.90 -10.34
C ALA A 116 22.96 14.08 -9.67
N LYS A 117 21.74 14.36 -10.10
CA LYS A 117 20.85 15.23 -9.34
C LYS A 117 20.50 14.43 -8.08
N PRO A 118 20.63 15.00 -6.86
CA PRO A 118 20.13 14.33 -5.67
C PRO A 118 18.67 13.99 -5.92
N ALA A 119 18.27 12.74 -5.65
CA ALA A 119 16.88 12.34 -5.64
C ALA A 119 16.14 13.37 -4.78
N THR A 120 15.35 14.23 -5.42
CA THR A 120 14.37 15.02 -4.69
C THR A 120 13.50 14.00 -3.99
N GLN A 121 13.39 14.10 -2.66
CA GLN A 121 12.40 13.34 -1.91
C GLN A 121 11.06 13.56 -2.60
N ASP A 122 10.62 12.56 -3.35
CA ASP A 122 9.32 12.61 -3.99
C ASP A 122 8.30 12.83 -2.88
N THR A 123 7.62 13.97 -2.99
CA THR A 123 6.42 14.22 -2.24
C THR A 123 5.50 13.06 -2.50
N ASP A 124 5.20 12.26 -1.47
CA ASP A 124 4.15 11.26 -1.53
C ASP A 124 2.94 11.90 -2.22
N PRO A 125 2.56 11.47 -3.45
CA PRO A 125 1.28 11.87 -3.99
C PRO A 125 0.23 11.45 -2.96
N ALA A 126 -0.81 12.28 -2.79
CA ALA A 126 -1.76 12.24 -1.69
C ALA A 126 -2.38 10.85 -1.45
N ALA A 127 -1.60 10.01 -0.77
CA ALA A 127 -1.88 8.62 -0.52
C ALA A 127 -2.76 8.53 0.71
N ASP A 128 -3.24 7.32 0.96
CA ASP A 128 -3.97 6.93 2.16
C ASP A 128 -5.49 7.07 2.00
N GLN A 129 -5.99 6.56 0.88
CA GLN A 129 -7.42 6.31 0.64
C GLN A 129 -7.83 4.86 0.90
N THR A 130 -7.01 4.12 1.66
CA THR A 130 -7.27 2.72 1.99
C THR A 130 -7.53 2.51 3.46
N TYR A 131 -8.44 1.59 3.77
CA TYR A 131 -8.56 0.96 5.07
C TYR A 131 -8.16 -0.51 4.94
N VAL A 132 -7.17 -0.94 5.72
CA VAL A 132 -6.64 -2.31 5.67
C VAL A 132 -6.81 -2.96 7.04
N HIS A 133 -7.38 -4.16 7.06
CA HIS A 133 -7.52 -4.98 8.24
C HIS A 133 -7.33 -6.46 7.88
N GLY A 134 -6.88 -7.27 8.83
CA GLY A 134 -6.76 -8.71 8.62
C GLY A 134 -6.79 -9.45 9.94
N GLY A 135 -7.14 -10.73 9.88
CA GLY A 135 -7.29 -11.53 11.08
C GLY A 135 -7.52 -13.01 10.77
N PRO A 136 -7.45 -13.87 11.81
CA PRO A 136 -7.85 -15.25 11.67
C PRO A 136 -9.38 -15.34 11.47
N LEU A 137 -9.81 -16.37 10.75
CA LEU A 137 -11.18 -16.86 10.72
C LEU A 137 -11.19 -18.18 11.49
N THR A 138 -12.01 -18.26 12.54
CA THR A 138 -12.16 -19.50 13.31
C THR A 138 -13.41 -20.24 12.86
N THR A 139 -13.30 -21.55 12.67
CA THR A 139 -14.40 -22.43 12.30
C THR A 139 -15.63 -22.19 13.19
N GLY A 140 -16.80 -22.01 12.57
CA GLY A 140 -18.08 -21.84 13.28
C GLY A 140 -18.29 -20.46 13.93
N LYS A 141 -17.37 -19.50 13.75
CA LYS A 141 -17.54 -18.11 14.18
C LYS A 141 -17.75 -17.20 12.97
N THR A 142 -18.60 -16.19 13.16
CA THR A 142 -18.73 -15.08 12.21
C THR A 142 -17.86 -13.94 12.68
N GLU A 143 -16.84 -13.60 11.89
CA GLU A 143 -16.04 -12.40 12.11
C GLU A 143 -16.74 -11.19 11.49
N VAL A 144 -16.78 -10.08 12.22
CA VAL A 144 -17.43 -8.85 11.78
C VAL A 144 -16.42 -7.71 11.84
N GLN A 145 -16.01 -7.23 10.67
CA GLN A 145 -15.16 -6.06 10.57
C GLN A 145 -16.00 -4.82 10.27
N THR A 146 -15.84 -3.79 11.10
CA THR A 146 -16.49 -2.49 10.87
C THR A 146 -15.57 -1.59 10.05
N VAL A 147 -16.08 -1.08 8.93
CA VAL A 147 -15.39 -0.15 8.05
C VAL A 147 -16.11 1.20 8.09
N PRO A 148 -15.49 2.23 8.68
CA PRO A 148 -16.04 3.58 8.69
C PRO A 148 -15.91 4.24 7.31
N VAL A 149 -17.02 4.78 6.81
CA VAL A 149 -17.12 5.41 5.48
C VAL A 149 -17.67 6.82 5.64
N GLU A 150 -16.93 7.82 5.18
CA GLU A 150 -17.37 9.22 5.23
C GLU A 150 -18.41 9.55 4.14
N THR A 151 -18.97 10.76 4.22
CA THR A 151 -19.88 11.27 3.19
C THR A 151 -19.13 11.75 1.94
N GLY A 152 -19.84 11.81 0.81
CA GLY A 152 -19.35 12.45 -0.41
C GLY A 152 -18.34 11.64 -1.22
N LEU A 153 -18.17 10.35 -0.96
CA LEU A 153 -17.34 9.46 -1.77
C LEU A 153 -18.03 9.10 -3.09
N ALA A 154 -17.26 9.02 -4.18
CA ALA A 154 -17.80 8.54 -5.46
C ALA A 154 -17.93 7.00 -5.46
N GLN A 155 -17.00 6.29 -4.81
CA GLN A 155 -16.99 4.83 -4.76
C GLN A 155 -16.26 4.32 -3.50
N ALA A 156 -16.72 3.16 -3.01
CA ALA A 156 -15.98 2.32 -2.08
C ALA A 156 -15.87 0.89 -2.64
N VAL A 157 -14.65 0.34 -2.66
CA VAL A 157 -14.37 -1.03 -3.10
C VAL A 157 -13.90 -1.84 -1.90
N PHE A 158 -14.70 -2.81 -1.47
CA PHE A 158 -14.38 -3.71 -0.35
C PHE A 158 -13.86 -5.03 -0.93
N ALA A 159 -12.56 -5.27 -0.85
CA ALA A 159 -11.93 -6.48 -1.35
C ALA A 159 -11.43 -7.36 -0.18
N VAL A 160 -11.83 -8.62 -0.18
CA VAL A 160 -11.49 -9.64 0.82
C VAL A 160 -10.72 -10.76 0.14
N LEU A 161 -9.51 -11.02 0.63
CA LEU A 161 -8.67 -12.13 0.21
C LEU A 161 -8.66 -13.21 1.30
N THR A 162 -9.01 -14.45 0.95
CA THR A 162 -9.04 -15.63 1.85
C THR A 162 -8.36 -16.83 1.20
N LYS A 163 -7.86 -17.78 2.00
CA LYS A 163 -7.23 -18.98 1.41
C LYS A 163 -8.31 -19.91 0.87
N GLY A 164 -9.37 -20.10 1.65
CA GLY A 164 -10.51 -20.94 1.31
C GLY A 164 -11.48 -20.23 0.38
N SER A 165 -11.98 -20.97 -0.60
CA SER A 165 -13.11 -20.56 -1.45
C SER A 165 -14.47 -20.76 -0.77
N ASP A 166 -14.50 -21.44 0.37
CA ASP A 166 -15.68 -21.70 1.20
C ASP A 166 -16.03 -20.52 2.12
N VAL A 167 -15.16 -19.49 2.21
CA VAL A 167 -15.44 -18.31 3.03
C VAL A 167 -16.62 -17.53 2.45
N ASN A 168 -17.69 -17.44 3.23
CA ASN A 168 -18.83 -16.61 2.91
C ASN A 168 -18.55 -15.17 3.34
N VAL A 169 -18.59 -14.25 2.39
CA VAL A 169 -18.45 -12.82 2.64
C VAL A 169 -19.79 -12.12 2.35
N SER A 170 -20.23 -11.30 3.29
CA SER A 170 -21.34 -10.38 3.07
C SER A 170 -20.98 -8.98 3.54
N LEU A 171 -21.50 -7.98 2.85
CA LEU A 171 -21.33 -6.58 3.16
C LEU A 171 -22.68 -6.01 3.61
N VAL A 172 -22.72 -5.35 4.76
CA VAL A 172 -23.93 -4.73 5.31
C VAL A 172 -23.74 -3.22 5.35
N SER A 173 -24.65 -2.48 4.74
CA SER A 173 -24.64 -1.01 4.74
C SER A 173 -25.10 -0.44 6.09
N PRO A 174 -24.83 0.85 6.35
CA PRO A 174 -25.36 1.56 7.52
C PRO A 174 -26.88 1.47 7.67
N SER A 175 -27.64 1.50 6.56
CA SER A 175 -29.09 1.30 6.57
C SER A 175 -29.55 -0.15 6.81
N GLY A 176 -28.61 -1.11 6.85
CA GLY A 176 -28.88 -2.53 7.07
C GLY A 176 -29.10 -3.33 5.79
N LYS A 177 -28.90 -2.74 4.60
CA LYS A 177 -28.97 -3.46 3.33
C LYS A 177 -27.80 -4.43 3.22
N VAL A 178 -28.11 -5.69 2.90
CA VAL A 178 -27.12 -6.76 2.81
C VAL A 178 -26.79 -7.06 1.35
N TYR A 179 -25.50 -7.05 1.03
CA TYR A 179 -24.92 -7.47 -0.24
C TYR A 179 -24.14 -8.78 -0.01
N LYS A 180 -24.27 -9.71 -0.95
CA LYS A 180 -23.65 -11.04 -0.93
C LYS A 180 -23.40 -11.51 -2.36
N LYS A 181 -22.82 -12.70 -2.50
CA LYS A 181 -22.65 -13.39 -3.79
C LYS A 181 -23.95 -13.38 -4.60
N GLY A 182 -23.85 -12.93 -5.86
CA GLY A 182 -24.97 -12.80 -6.78
C GLY A 182 -25.61 -11.40 -6.84
N ASN A 183 -25.27 -10.48 -5.93
CA ASN A 183 -25.64 -9.08 -6.10
C ASN A 183 -24.81 -8.41 -7.23
N PRO A 184 -25.35 -7.41 -7.96
CA PRO A 184 -24.63 -6.77 -9.08
C PRO A 184 -23.31 -6.09 -8.70
N VAL A 185 -23.16 -5.70 -7.43
CA VAL A 185 -21.94 -5.07 -6.90
C VAL A 185 -20.85 -6.08 -6.55
N TYR A 186 -21.15 -7.39 -6.60
CA TYR A 186 -20.24 -8.45 -6.17
C TYR A 186 -19.48 -9.06 -7.35
N SER A 187 -18.18 -9.26 -7.15
CA SER A 187 -17.30 -10.03 -8.03
C SER A 187 -16.44 -10.99 -7.22
N SER A 188 -15.99 -12.09 -7.84
CA SER A 188 -15.05 -13.03 -7.21
C SER A 188 -14.07 -13.58 -8.23
N GLY A 189 -12.85 -13.88 -7.80
CA GLY A 189 -11.82 -14.53 -8.59
C GLY A 189 -10.93 -15.43 -7.75
N ILE A 190 -10.08 -16.21 -8.42
CA ILE A 190 -9.06 -17.03 -7.78
C ILE A 190 -7.73 -16.50 -8.27
N ASP A 191 -6.88 -16.12 -7.32
CA ASP A 191 -5.54 -15.71 -7.65
C ASP A 191 -4.70 -16.90 -8.13
N GLN A 192 -3.99 -16.72 -9.23
CA GLN A 192 -3.08 -17.74 -9.79
C GLN A 192 -1.60 -17.39 -9.55
N ASP A 193 -1.34 -16.20 -9.01
CA ASP A 193 0.00 -15.61 -8.97
C ASP A 193 0.56 -15.64 -7.53
N PHE A 194 0.60 -14.50 -6.83
CA PHE A 194 1.34 -14.33 -5.56
C PHE A 194 0.74 -15.07 -4.36
N PHE A 195 -0.59 -15.12 -4.31
CA PHE A 195 -1.40 -15.86 -3.35
C PHE A 195 -2.08 -17.05 -4.02
N LYS A 196 -1.37 -17.76 -4.90
CA LYS A 196 -1.89 -18.90 -5.66
C LYS A 196 -2.90 -19.76 -4.90
N GLY A 197 -4.11 -19.82 -5.46
CA GLY A 197 -5.26 -20.56 -4.91
C GLY A 197 -6.10 -19.77 -3.90
N ALA A 198 -5.70 -18.56 -3.53
CA ALA A 198 -6.50 -17.68 -2.70
C ALA A 198 -7.72 -17.16 -3.47
N THR A 199 -8.82 -16.99 -2.75
CA THR A 199 -10.06 -16.44 -3.28
C THR A 199 -10.10 -14.95 -3.00
N VAL A 200 -10.35 -14.15 -4.04
CA VAL A 200 -10.63 -12.72 -3.94
C VAL A 200 -12.15 -12.54 -4.07
N GLN A 201 -12.76 -11.83 -3.14
CA GLN A 201 -14.17 -11.43 -3.18
C GLN A 201 -14.26 -9.92 -3.04
N GLU A 202 -14.92 -9.24 -3.97
CA GLU A 202 -15.04 -7.78 -4.01
C GLU A 202 -16.51 -7.34 -3.98
N PHE A 203 -16.76 -6.23 -3.29
CA PHE A 203 -17.98 -5.44 -3.41
C PHE A 203 -17.64 -4.03 -3.86
N ARG A 204 -18.09 -3.64 -5.05
CA ARG A 204 -17.93 -2.29 -5.60
C ARG A 204 -19.21 -1.49 -5.42
N VAL A 205 -19.19 -0.55 -4.48
CA VAL A 205 -20.35 0.29 -4.15
C VAL A 205 -20.13 1.70 -4.68
N GLU A 206 -20.94 2.11 -5.65
CA GLU A 206 -20.99 3.50 -6.09
C GLU A 206 -21.77 4.36 -5.09
N LYS A 207 -21.28 5.58 -4.84
CA LYS A 207 -21.86 6.56 -3.91
C LYS A 207 -22.30 5.90 -2.58
N PRO A 208 -21.35 5.29 -1.84
CA PRO A 208 -21.67 4.53 -0.65
C PRO A 208 -22.36 5.41 0.42
N GLU A 209 -23.30 4.83 1.15
CA GLU A 209 -23.87 5.44 2.34
C GLU A 209 -22.77 5.79 3.36
N SER A 210 -22.80 7.00 3.93
CA SER A 210 -21.89 7.35 5.01
C SER A 210 -22.27 6.62 6.29
N GLY A 211 -21.29 6.10 7.02
CA GLY A 211 -21.50 5.41 8.29
C GLY A 211 -20.61 4.20 8.46
N ASN A 212 -21.00 3.32 9.37
CA ASN A 212 -20.26 2.10 9.67
C ASN A 212 -20.80 0.94 8.82
N TRP A 213 -20.05 0.57 7.79
CA TRP A 213 -20.30 -0.65 7.01
C TRP A 213 -19.76 -1.86 7.78
N GLN A 214 -20.38 -3.03 7.59
CA GLN A 214 -19.91 -4.27 8.19
C GLN A 214 -19.54 -5.28 7.10
N VAL A 215 -18.30 -5.75 7.11
CA VAL A 215 -17.87 -6.93 6.35
C VAL A 215 -17.98 -8.13 7.29
N ARG A 216 -18.89 -9.05 6.99
CA ARG A 216 -19.12 -10.27 7.77
C ARG A 216 -18.53 -11.46 7.03
N LEU A 217 -17.70 -12.22 7.72
CA LEU A 217 -16.99 -13.37 7.19
C LEU A 217 -17.30 -14.61 8.03
N SER A 218 -17.59 -15.72 7.37
CA SER A 218 -17.71 -17.03 8.02
C SER A 218 -17.12 -18.13 7.15
N SER A 219 -16.48 -19.12 7.76
CA SER A 219 -15.88 -20.26 7.08
C SER A 219 -16.25 -21.56 7.79
N SER A 220 -16.29 -22.66 7.02
CA SER A 220 -16.43 -24.00 7.57
C SER A 220 -15.11 -24.56 8.12
N HIS A 221 -14.01 -23.83 7.96
CA HIS A 221 -12.67 -24.21 8.40
C HIS A 221 -11.93 -23.03 9.03
N ASP A 222 -10.80 -23.30 9.66
CA ASP A 222 -9.90 -22.26 10.10
C ASP A 222 -9.20 -21.65 8.88
N ASP A 223 -9.26 -20.34 8.77
CA ASP A 223 -8.67 -19.57 7.68
C ASP A 223 -8.12 -18.23 8.21
N ALA A 224 -7.71 -17.34 7.32
CA ALA A 224 -7.40 -15.96 7.60
C ALA A 224 -7.89 -15.09 6.45
N TYR A 225 -8.15 -13.83 6.75
CA TYR A 225 -8.57 -12.87 5.74
C TYR A 225 -7.65 -11.64 5.74
N LEU A 226 -7.56 -11.02 4.57
CA LEU A 226 -7.08 -9.67 4.39
C LEU A 226 -8.22 -8.86 3.74
N LEU A 227 -8.74 -7.88 4.47
CA LEU A 227 -9.68 -6.89 3.98
C LEU A 227 -8.93 -5.63 3.58
N THR A 228 -9.12 -5.20 2.34
CA THR A 228 -8.73 -3.87 1.87
C THR A 228 -9.98 -3.16 1.39
N THR A 229 -10.26 -1.97 1.95
CA THR A 229 -11.29 -1.08 1.43
C THR A 229 -10.61 0.12 0.80
N MET A 230 -10.90 0.37 -0.47
CA MET A 230 -10.49 1.58 -1.16
C MET A 230 -11.62 2.58 -1.22
N PHE A 231 -11.28 3.85 -1.05
CA PHE A 231 -12.18 4.97 -1.21
C PHE A 231 -11.71 5.83 -2.38
N SER A 232 -12.62 6.25 -3.25
CA SER A 232 -12.24 7.10 -4.38
C SER A 232 -13.28 8.15 -4.71
N GLY A 233 -12.78 9.24 -5.29
CA GLY A 233 -13.54 10.39 -5.76
C GLY A 233 -14.22 11.20 -4.65
N GLY A 234 -14.68 12.38 -5.05
CA GLY A 234 -15.40 13.30 -4.18
C GLY A 234 -14.53 13.92 -3.08
N GLU A 235 -15.05 13.99 -1.86
CA GLU A 235 -14.44 14.72 -0.73
C GLU A 235 -13.69 13.83 0.26
N ALA A 236 -13.07 12.76 -0.23
CA ALA A 236 -12.44 11.74 0.60
C ALA A 236 -11.39 12.32 1.58
N ALA A 237 -11.30 11.71 2.77
CA ALA A 237 -10.36 12.13 3.80
C ALA A 237 -8.91 12.11 3.29
N SER A 238 -8.26 13.26 3.30
CA SER A 238 -6.87 13.40 2.82
C SER A 238 -5.97 13.94 3.92
N PHE A 239 -4.82 13.29 4.07
CA PHE A 239 -3.76 13.68 4.97
C PHE A 239 -2.41 13.36 4.33
N SER A 240 -1.34 13.83 4.96
CA SER A 240 0.02 13.49 4.59
C SER A 240 0.72 12.89 5.82
N VAL A 241 1.44 11.80 5.61
CA VAL A 241 2.26 11.18 6.65
C VAL A 241 3.72 11.56 6.44
N ASP A 242 4.30 12.20 7.45
CA ASP A 242 5.73 12.42 7.56
C ASP A 242 6.30 11.29 8.42
N LEU A 243 6.82 10.27 7.75
CA LEU A 243 7.55 9.16 8.35
C LEU A 243 8.79 8.90 7.48
N PRO A 244 9.99 9.21 7.97
CA PRO A 244 11.23 8.95 7.24
C PRO A 244 11.36 7.47 6.85
N ARG A 245 11.79 7.18 5.62
CA ARG A 245 12.09 5.80 5.15
C ARG A 245 13.39 5.25 5.76
N ARG A 246 14.25 6.15 6.23
CA ARG A 246 15.50 5.85 6.93
C ARG A 246 15.68 6.75 8.13
N TRP A 247 16.28 6.23 9.19
CA TRP A 247 16.61 7.01 10.38
C TRP A 247 17.84 6.47 11.11
N SER A 248 18.60 7.34 11.80
CA SER A 248 19.80 6.95 12.54
C SER A 248 19.92 7.61 13.91
N ARG A 249 18.86 8.29 14.39
CA ARG A 249 18.85 8.91 15.72
C ARG A 249 17.99 8.10 16.69
N ASN A 250 18.18 8.31 17.99
CA ASN A 250 17.50 7.58 19.07
C ASN A 250 15.96 7.66 19.06
N ALA A 251 15.38 8.65 18.38
CA ALA A 251 13.95 8.86 18.31
C ALA A 251 13.53 9.14 16.86
N LEU A 252 12.82 8.20 16.24
CA LEU A 252 12.22 8.35 14.91
C LEU A 252 10.95 9.19 15.01
N PRO A 253 10.94 10.44 14.52
CA PRO A 253 9.75 11.26 14.52
C PRO A 253 8.75 10.73 13.50
N MET A 254 7.47 10.95 13.80
CA MET A 254 6.39 10.73 12.85
C MET A 254 5.27 11.72 13.08
N SER A 255 4.64 12.17 11.99
CA SER A 255 3.45 13.01 12.06
C SER A 255 2.46 12.71 10.95
N VAL A 256 1.17 12.86 11.27
CA VAL A 256 0.05 12.82 10.32
C VAL A 256 -0.55 14.21 10.28
N ARG A 257 -0.51 14.86 9.11
CA ARG A 257 -1.04 16.21 8.91
C ARG A 257 -2.29 16.14 8.03
N PHE A 258 -3.39 16.68 8.51
CA PHE A 258 -4.65 16.66 7.78
C PHE A 258 -4.73 17.81 6.77
N LYS A 259 -5.26 17.53 5.58
CA LYS A 259 -5.60 18.56 4.59
C LYS A 259 -7.08 18.91 4.75
N HIS A 260 -7.50 20.08 4.26
CA HIS A 260 -8.90 20.51 4.30
C HIS A 260 -9.52 20.46 5.71
N LEU A 261 -8.81 21.05 6.69
CA LEU A 261 -9.17 21.04 8.12
C LEU A 261 -10.59 21.51 8.40
N GLU A 262 -11.14 22.36 7.54
CA GLU A 262 -12.50 22.84 7.60
C GLU A 262 -13.54 21.73 7.56
N LYS A 263 -13.20 20.53 7.07
CA LYS A 263 -14.10 19.37 6.92
C LYS A 263 -14.07 18.39 8.10
N TRP A 264 -13.06 18.45 8.95
CA TRP A 264 -12.81 17.44 9.99
C TRP A 264 -13.15 17.95 11.39
N ASP A 265 -13.70 17.07 12.23
CA ASP A 265 -13.74 17.28 13.67
C ASP A 265 -12.36 16.95 14.27
N LEU A 266 -11.57 18.00 14.49
CA LEU A 266 -10.19 17.87 14.99
C LEU A 266 -10.12 17.22 16.37
N ALA A 267 -11.16 17.35 17.20
CA ALA A 267 -11.20 16.75 18.53
C ALA A 267 -11.45 15.22 18.48
N ALA A 268 -12.07 14.73 17.39
CA ALA A 268 -12.32 13.32 17.18
C ALA A 268 -11.14 12.57 16.53
N LEU A 269 -10.09 13.28 16.10
CA LEU A 269 -8.95 12.67 15.41
C LEU A 269 -8.10 11.81 16.34
N GLN A 270 -7.85 10.58 15.90
CA GLN A 270 -7.02 9.61 16.60
C GLN A 270 -6.09 8.93 15.59
N ALA A 271 -4.87 8.64 16.01
CA ALA A 271 -3.96 7.82 15.24
C ALA A 271 -3.26 6.81 16.16
N GLN A 272 -3.44 5.53 15.84
CA GLN A 272 -2.77 4.43 16.51
C GLN A 272 -1.68 3.87 15.62
N VAL A 273 -0.51 3.63 16.20
CA VAL A 273 0.66 3.11 15.50
C VAL A 273 0.97 1.73 16.04
N LYS A 274 1.07 0.76 15.14
CA LYS A 274 1.56 -0.58 15.40
C LYS A 274 2.89 -0.77 14.69
N VAL A 275 3.87 -1.32 15.40
CA VAL A 275 5.22 -1.54 14.89
C VAL A 275 5.57 -3.02 14.98
N LEU A 276 6.03 -3.58 13.87
CA LEU A 276 6.56 -4.95 13.79
C LEU A 276 7.97 -4.94 13.22
N THR A 277 8.87 -5.71 13.82
CA THR A 277 10.19 -5.98 13.23
C THR A 277 10.10 -7.13 12.22
N SER A 278 11.10 -7.25 11.36
CA SER A 278 11.24 -8.44 10.51
C SER A 278 11.40 -9.73 11.30
N ALA A 279 11.99 -9.68 12.50
CA ALA A 279 12.04 -10.83 13.40
C ALA A 279 10.66 -11.20 13.95
N ASP A 280 9.81 -10.21 14.29
CA ASP A 280 8.43 -10.46 14.70
C ASP A 280 7.63 -11.13 13.58
N MET A 281 7.76 -10.63 12.35
CA MET A 281 7.09 -11.22 11.19
C MET A 281 7.55 -12.65 10.91
N LYS A 282 8.86 -12.92 10.98
CA LYS A 282 9.42 -14.28 10.82
C LYS A 282 8.88 -15.24 11.88
N ASN A 283 8.74 -14.76 13.11
CA ASN A 283 8.19 -15.53 14.23
C ASN A 283 6.66 -15.49 14.30
N LYS A 284 5.98 -14.99 13.26
CA LYS A 284 4.51 -14.87 13.17
C LYS A 284 3.89 -14.14 14.37
N LYS A 285 4.63 -13.22 15.00
CA LYS A 285 4.14 -12.38 16.09
C LYS A 285 3.24 -11.29 15.50
N THR A 286 2.03 -11.19 16.03
CA THR A 286 1.02 -10.25 15.53
C THR A 286 0.75 -9.07 16.45
N LYS A 287 1.22 -9.09 17.71
CA LYS A 287 0.87 -8.05 18.69
C LYS A 287 1.70 -6.77 18.57
N GLY A 288 2.96 -6.84 18.17
CA GLY A 288 3.84 -5.68 17.94
C GLY A 288 3.95 -4.70 19.11
N LEU A 289 4.76 -3.65 18.94
CA LEU A 289 4.71 -2.47 19.82
C LEU A 289 3.56 -1.58 19.37
N GLN A 290 2.84 -0.96 20.30
CA GLN A 290 1.71 -0.09 20.00
C GLN A 290 1.77 1.20 20.80
N PHE A 291 1.45 2.32 20.15
CA PHE A 291 1.34 3.62 20.80
C PHE A 291 0.40 4.53 19.99
N SER A 292 -0.02 5.65 20.60
CA SER A 292 -0.88 6.64 19.92
C SER A 292 -0.10 7.92 19.65
N LEU A 293 -0.35 8.52 18.48
CA LEU A 293 0.10 9.88 18.21
C LEU A 293 -0.74 10.88 19.00
N LYS A 294 -0.15 12.02 19.34
CA LYS A 294 -0.78 13.06 20.15
C LYS A 294 -1.06 14.31 19.31
N PRO A 295 -2.16 15.03 19.57
CA PRO A 295 -2.39 16.33 18.95
C PRO A 295 -1.21 17.28 19.21
N THR A 296 -0.81 17.98 18.16
CA THR A 296 0.22 19.01 18.18
C THR A 296 -0.30 20.28 17.50
N GLN A 297 0.42 21.40 17.66
CA GLN A 297 0.05 22.64 16.98
C GLN A 297 0.03 22.45 15.45
N GLY A 298 -0.92 23.08 14.75
CA GLY A 298 -1.03 23.00 13.28
C GLY A 298 -1.80 21.79 12.74
N SER A 299 -2.75 21.24 13.52
CA SER A 299 -3.64 20.14 13.09
C SER A 299 -2.92 18.87 12.66
N ALA A 300 -1.84 18.56 13.38
CA ALA A 300 -1.06 17.35 13.20
C ALA A 300 -1.19 16.44 14.42
N LEU A 301 -1.26 15.14 14.17
CA LEU A 301 -1.02 14.13 15.19
C LEU A 301 0.44 13.69 15.08
N SER A 302 1.22 13.86 16.14
CA SER A 302 2.67 13.59 16.12
C SER A 302 3.12 12.71 17.28
N GLY A 303 4.25 12.04 17.09
CA GLY A 303 4.87 11.19 18.08
C GLY A 303 6.28 10.81 17.67
N ALA A 304 6.94 10.00 18.50
CA ALA A 304 8.24 9.45 18.15
C ALA A 304 8.37 8.01 18.64
N PHE A 305 8.94 7.16 17.80
CA PHE A 305 9.34 5.81 18.17
C PHE A 305 10.77 5.85 18.73
N LYS A 306 10.96 5.35 19.96
CA LYS A 306 12.22 5.44 20.71
C LYS A 306 12.75 4.06 21.06
N GLY A 307 14.06 3.95 21.27
CA GLY A 307 14.70 2.71 21.72
C GLY A 307 14.68 1.62 20.65
N ALA A 308 14.78 2.03 19.38
CA ALA A 308 14.91 1.11 18.27
C ALA A 308 16.34 0.59 18.18
N GLU A 309 16.48 -0.70 17.94
CA GLU A 309 17.74 -1.31 17.52
C GLU A 309 17.90 -1.15 16.00
N PRO A 310 19.12 -1.28 15.45
CA PRO A 310 19.31 -1.27 14.01
C PRO A 310 18.53 -2.39 13.31
N GLY A 311 17.77 -2.05 12.28
CA GLY A 311 16.96 -3.00 11.52
C GLY A 311 15.78 -2.37 10.81
N VAL A 312 14.92 -3.23 10.24
CA VAL A 312 13.73 -2.80 9.51
C VAL A 312 12.49 -2.95 10.35
N TYR A 313 11.71 -1.88 10.36
CA TYR A 313 10.48 -1.77 11.12
C TYR A 313 9.33 -1.48 10.16
N ASN A 314 8.25 -2.23 10.31
CA ASN A 314 7.00 -2.02 9.58
C ASN A 314 6.03 -1.28 10.51
N PHE A 315 5.69 -0.06 10.12
CA PHE A 315 4.75 0.81 10.80
C PHE A 315 3.39 0.70 10.10
N THR A 316 2.37 0.34 10.87
CA THR A 316 0.97 0.45 10.49
C THR A 316 0.35 1.56 11.30
N ILE A 317 -0.03 2.65 10.66
CA ILE A 317 -0.71 3.78 11.28
C ILE A 317 -2.18 3.69 10.90
N GLU A 318 -3.06 3.53 11.88
CA GLU A 318 -4.50 3.60 11.68
C GLU A 318 -5.00 4.96 12.16
N VAL A 319 -5.52 5.75 11.23
CA VAL A 319 -6.10 7.08 11.49
C VAL A 319 -7.61 6.95 11.51
N ARG A 320 -8.25 7.47 12.56
CA ARG A 320 -9.71 7.50 12.72
C ARG A 320 -10.18 8.89 13.07
N GLY A 321 -11.42 9.21 12.71
CA GLY A 321 -12.05 10.45 13.10
C GLY A 321 -13.48 10.59 12.62
N LYS A 322 -13.96 11.83 12.64
CA LYS A 322 -15.27 12.23 12.11
C LYS A 322 -15.13 13.48 11.23
N THR A 323 -15.98 13.57 10.23
CA THR A 323 -16.27 14.84 9.54
C THR A 323 -16.99 15.79 10.50
N LYS A 324 -17.02 17.10 10.19
CA LYS A 324 -17.84 18.06 10.94
C LYS A 324 -19.33 17.75 10.90
N GLN A 325 -19.79 17.05 9.86
CA GLN A 325 -21.16 16.57 9.70
C GLN A 325 -21.43 15.28 10.51
N GLY A 326 -20.42 14.74 11.20
CA GLY A 326 -20.55 13.59 12.10
C GLY A 326 -20.32 12.23 11.45
N SER A 327 -20.16 12.14 10.12
CA SER A 327 -19.83 10.90 9.42
C SER A 327 -18.44 10.40 9.85
N PRO A 328 -18.27 9.12 10.20
CA PRO A 328 -16.99 8.58 10.64
C PRO A 328 -16.08 8.28 9.45
N PHE A 329 -14.76 8.24 9.68
CA PHE A 329 -13.80 7.76 8.69
C PHE A 329 -12.67 6.98 9.36
N ALA A 330 -12.04 6.09 8.60
CA ALA A 330 -10.79 5.46 8.98
C ALA A 330 -9.91 5.22 7.75
N ARG A 331 -8.59 5.28 7.95
CA ARG A 331 -7.57 4.97 6.96
C ARG A 331 -6.39 4.26 7.60
N THR A 332 -5.74 3.41 6.82
CA THR A 332 -4.55 2.65 7.22
C THR A 332 -3.39 3.03 6.32
N ILE A 333 -2.28 3.43 6.93
CA ILE A 333 -1.00 3.69 6.27
C ILE A 333 -0.02 2.60 6.68
N ILE A 334 0.63 1.96 5.72
CA ILE A 334 1.64 0.93 5.97
C ILE A 334 2.94 1.36 5.32
N ARG A 335 4.00 1.49 6.13
CA ARG A 335 5.33 1.89 5.66
C ARG A 335 6.42 1.12 6.37
N SER A 336 7.47 0.76 5.64
CA SER A 336 8.68 0.20 6.24
C SER A 336 9.76 1.27 6.37
N VAL A 337 10.51 1.21 7.46
CA VAL A 337 11.59 2.16 7.78
C VAL A 337 12.83 1.37 8.18
N TYR A 338 13.98 1.70 7.59
CA TYR A 338 15.26 1.21 8.09
C TYR A 338 15.81 2.15 9.16
N ILE A 339 16.07 1.60 10.34
CA ILE A 339 16.74 2.28 11.43
C ILE A 339 18.18 1.77 11.46
N GLY A 340 19.14 2.66 11.28
CA GLY A 340 20.57 2.36 11.29
C GLY A 340 21.29 3.00 12.48
N ASN A 341 22.59 2.77 12.54
CA ASN A 341 23.51 3.48 13.43
C ASN A 341 23.91 4.85 12.88
#